data_AF-A0A382QVH9-F1
#
_entry.id   AF-A0A382QVH9-F1
#
_cell.length_a   1.000
_cell.length_b   1.000
_cell.length_c   1.000
_cell.angle_alpha   90.00
_cell.angle_beta   90.00
_cell.angle_gamma   90.00
#
_symmetry.space_group_name_H-M   'P 1'
#
loop_
_entity.id
_entity.type
_entity.pdbx_description
1 polymer ?
#
loop_
_entity_poly.entity_id
_entity_poly.type
_entity_poly.pdbx_seq_one_letter_code
_entity_poly.pdbx_strand_id
1 'polypeptide(L)'
;MSKKSGLSMIWTLTVLRHGAQGEIEELERAEFRYARTRDELEWSTEKVLPQPLVAVLKQDNLEGDAMETGFTIQMSRLQRPENGWRLFEMLAGDVSWSMHREGGPRSVYSEGESPGTVEFVDTNCCSFYNKLPERIWIRITTLPMPVVAWAFSNGIYECADGVQMTLDDWAEMPELRPPEKAKELALPGPAGKQYTFM
;
A
#
# COMPACT_ATOMS: atom_id res chain seq x y z
N MET A 1 8.13 -17.69 29.87
CA MET A 1 8.93 -17.89 28.64
C MET A 1 8.00 -18.10 27.45
N SER A 2 8.02 -17.19 26.47
CA SER A 2 7.80 -17.39 25.01
C SER A 2 7.35 -16.07 24.37
N LYS A 3 8.31 -15.15 24.15
CA LYS A 3 8.15 -13.92 23.35
C LYS A 3 8.52 -14.19 21.86
N LYS A 4 8.29 -15.40 21.35
CA LYS A 4 8.77 -15.83 20.02
C LYS A 4 7.75 -15.68 18.89
N SER A 5 6.46 -15.46 19.17
CA SER A 5 5.42 -15.46 18.12
C SER A 5 5.46 -14.23 17.19
N GLY A 6 5.92 -13.08 17.67
CA GLY A 6 5.92 -11.82 16.89
C GLY A 6 7.00 -11.72 15.81
N LEU A 7 8.05 -12.55 15.85
CA LEU A 7 9.14 -12.52 14.86
C LEU A 7 8.80 -13.32 13.61
N SER A 8 7.99 -14.37 13.72
CA SER A 8 7.54 -15.18 12.59
C SER A 8 6.27 -14.66 11.92
N MET A 9 5.71 -13.55 12.41
CA MET A 9 4.47 -12.99 11.88
C MET A 9 4.71 -12.28 10.55
N ILE A 10 3.87 -12.59 9.57
CA ILE A 10 3.69 -11.78 8.35
C ILE A 10 2.51 -10.86 8.64
N TRP A 11 2.66 -9.57 8.36
CA TRP A 11 1.55 -8.63 8.34
C TRP A 11 1.33 -8.16 6.91
N THR A 12 0.10 -7.74 6.61
CA THR A 12 -0.32 -7.46 5.23
C THR A 12 -1.00 -6.10 5.12
N LEU A 13 -0.85 -5.46 3.96
CA LEU A 13 -1.61 -4.28 3.60
C LEU A 13 -2.30 -4.57 2.27
N THR A 14 -3.62 -4.48 2.27
CA THR A 14 -4.42 -4.58 1.05
C THR A 14 -4.44 -3.21 0.40
N VAL A 15 -4.11 -3.18 -0.89
CA VAL A 15 -4.08 -1.97 -1.71
C VAL A 15 -5.06 -2.18 -2.87
N LEU A 16 -6.07 -1.33 -2.99
CA LEU A 16 -7.13 -1.42 -3.99
C LEU A 16 -7.04 -0.22 -4.93
N ARG A 17 -7.15 -0.47 -6.24
CA ARG A 17 -7.21 0.58 -7.25
C ARG A 17 -8.41 1.51 -6.98
N HIS A 18 -8.19 2.82 -7.01
CA HIS A 18 -9.26 3.80 -6.90
C HIS A 18 -10.04 3.94 -8.21
N GLY A 19 -11.20 3.25 -8.31
CA GLY A 19 -12.00 3.23 -9.54
C GLY A 19 -12.46 4.61 -10.02
N ALA A 20 -12.80 5.51 -9.10
CA ALA A 20 -13.30 6.85 -9.44
C ALA A 20 -12.25 7.77 -10.10
N GLN A 21 -10.95 7.42 -10.03
CA GLN A 21 -9.91 8.15 -10.74
C GLN A 21 -9.96 7.92 -12.26
N GLY A 22 -10.62 6.84 -12.73
CA GLY A 22 -10.73 6.51 -14.14
C GLY A 22 -9.45 5.93 -14.76
N GLU A 23 -9.33 6.07 -16.08
CA GLU A 23 -8.21 5.54 -16.85
C GLU A 23 -6.92 6.32 -16.63
N ILE A 24 -5.84 5.58 -16.37
CA ILE A 24 -4.49 6.11 -16.21
C ILE A 24 -3.53 5.15 -16.88
N GLU A 25 -2.59 5.70 -17.65
CA GLU A 25 -1.58 4.90 -18.36
C GLU A 25 -0.37 4.56 -17.47
N GLU A 26 -0.04 5.43 -16.50
CA GLU A 26 1.16 5.33 -15.67
C GLU A 26 0.84 4.88 -14.24
N LEU A 27 1.40 3.74 -13.81
CA LEU A 27 1.26 3.22 -12.45
C LEU A 27 1.71 4.20 -11.37
N GLU A 28 2.71 5.05 -11.67
CA GLU A 28 3.23 6.09 -10.78
C GLU A 28 2.17 7.15 -10.41
N ARG A 29 1.14 7.31 -11.25
CA ARG A 29 0.07 8.30 -11.08
C ARG A 29 -1.24 7.66 -10.61
N ALA A 30 -1.30 6.34 -10.57
CA ALA A 30 -2.48 5.63 -10.12
C ALA A 30 -2.69 5.85 -8.61
N GLU A 31 -3.92 6.17 -8.27
CA GLU A 31 -4.37 6.31 -6.90
C GLU A 31 -4.92 4.99 -6.37
N PHE A 32 -4.63 4.76 -5.09
CA PHE A 32 -5.00 3.57 -4.38
C PHE A 32 -5.61 3.91 -3.03
N ARG A 33 -6.59 3.12 -2.63
CA ARG A 33 -7.05 3.02 -1.25
C ARG A 33 -6.36 1.84 -0.59
N TYR A 34 -6.10 1.93 0.71
CA TYR A 34 -5.31 0.94 1.41
C TYR A 34 -5.80 0.74 2.83
N ALA A 35 -5.76 -0.50 3.30
CA ALA A 35 -6.17 -0.84 4.65
C ALA A 35 -5.61 -2.19 5.08
N ARG A 36 -5.46 -2.39 6.40
CA ARG A 36 -5.09 -3.70 6.96
C ARG A 36 -6.30 -4.60 7.12
N THR A 37 -7.43 -4.01 7.50
CA THR A 37 -8.72 -4.65 7.67
C THR A 37 -9.78 -3.89 6.86
N ARG A 38 -10.88 -4.57 6.52
CA ARG A 38 -12.01 -3.94 5.82
C ARG A 38 -12.49 -2.64 6.49
N ASP A 39 -12.63 -2.64 7.81
CA ASP A 39 -13.19 -1.51 8.56
C ASP A 39 -12.26 -0.27 8.53
N GLU A 40 -10.95 -0.46 8.32
CA GLU A 40 -10.00 0.64 8.14
C GLU A 40 -10.14 1.31 6.76
N LEU A 41 -10.70 0.61 5.76
CA LEU A 41 -10.79 1.12 4.40
C LEU A 41 -11.77 2.30 4.31
N GLU A 42 -12.85 2.32 5.09
CA GLU A 42 -13.83 3.41 5.10
C GLU A 42 -13.19 4.79 5.36
N TRP A 43 -12.11 4.79 6.15
CA TRP A 43 -11.37 6.00 6.54
C TRP A 43 -10.06 6.18 5.75
N SER A 44 -9.77 5.28 4.81
CA SER A 44 -8.58 5.37 3.97
C SER A 44 -8.72 6.53 2.98
N THR A 45 -7.66 7.31 2.81
CA THR A 45 -7.57 8.32 1.76
C THR A 45 -6.77 7.81 0.58
N GLU A 46 -6.98 8.38 -0.59
CA GLU A 46 -6.28 8.03 -1.83
C GLU A 46 -4.80 8.41 -1.72
N LYS A 47 -3.93 7.50 -2.19
CA LYS A 47 -2.47 7.68 -2.19
C LYS A 47 -1.88 7.11 -3.47
N VAL A 48 -0.76 7.69 -3.90
CA VAL A 48 0.08 7.11 -4.95
C VAL A 48 1.15 6.20 -4.34
N LEU A 49 1.69 5.31 -5.15
CA LEU A 49 2.74 4.40 -4.69
C LEU A 49 4.10 5.10 -4.65
N PRO A 50 4.90 4.87 -3.59
CA PRO A 50 6.30 5.28 -3.60
C PRO A 50 7.08 4.48 -4.66
N GLN A 51 8.08 5.14 -5.25
CA GLN A 51 8.88 4.61 -6.36
C GLN A 51 9.43 3.19 -6.14
N PRO A 52 9.93 2.80 -4.96
CA PRO A 52 10.40 1.44 -4.75
C PRO A 52 9.29 0.38 -4.92
N LEU A 53 8.05 0.66 -4.51
CA LEU A 53 6.95 -0.29 -4.69
C LEU A 53 6.51 -0.39 -6.16
N VAL A 54 6.57 0.71 -6.91
CA VAL A 54 6.38 0.70 -8.37
C VAL A 54 7.44 -0.16 -9.05
N ALA A 55 8.71 -0.01 -8.65
CA ALA A 55 9.79 -0.82 -9.18
C ALA A 55 9.59 -2.32 -8.89
N VAL A 56 9.16 -2.68 -7.68
CA VAL A 56 8.83 -4.07 -7.33
C VAL A 56 7.71 -4.62 -8.20
N LEU A 57 6.61 -3.87 -8.38
CA LEU A 57 5.48 -4.28 -9.23
C LEU A 57 5.89 -4.52 -10.68
N LYS A 58 6.70 -3.63 -11.26
CA LYS A 58 7.19 -3.75 -12.64
C LYS A 58 8.12 -4.95 -12.80
N GLN A 59 9.04 -5.15 -11.86
CA GLN A 59 9.99 -6.27 -11.90
C GLN A 59 9.31 -7.63 -11.69
N ASP A 60 8.24 -7.68 -10.89
CA ASP A 60 7.47 -8.90 -10.64
C ASP A 60 6.35 -9.11 -11.68
N ASN A 61 6.25 -8.23 -12.69
CA ASN A 61 5.23 -8.24 -13.75
C ASN A 61 3.78 -8.22 -13.21
N LEU A 62 3.55 -7.44 -12.15
CA LEU A 62 2.25 -7.26 -11.47
C LEU A 62 1.60 -5.89 -11.77
N GLU A 63 2.16 -5.12 -12.69
CA GLU A 63 1.64 -3.79 -13.06
C GLU A 63 0.20 -3.85 -13.56
N GLY A 64 -0.13 -4.81 -14.43
CA GLY A 64 -1.49 -5.00 -14.94
C GLY A 64 -2.50 -5.30 -13.82
N ASP A 65 -2.17 -6.27 -12.94
CA ASP A 65 -3.02 -6.64 -11.80
C ASP A 65 -3.23 -5.45 -10.85
N ALA A 66 -2.18 -4.68 -10.60
CA ALA A 66 -2.23 -3.49 -9.75
C ALA A 66 -3.13 -2.41 -10.35
N MET A 67 -3.03 -2.17 -11.66
CA MET A 67 -3.84 -1.17 -12.36
C MET A 67 -5.31 -1.57 -12.50
N GLU A 68 -5.60 -2.87 -12.62
CA GLU A 68 -6.96 -3.38 -12.76
C GLU A 68 -7.70 -3.48 -11.43
N THR A 69 -7.09 -4.13 -10.43
CA THR A 69 -7.76 -4.46 -9.16
C THR A 69 -7.01 -3.96 -7.93
N GLY A 70 -5.68 -3.97 -8.00
CA GLY A 70 -4.78 -3.70 -6.88
C GLY A 70 -3.97 -4.93 -6.47
N PHE A 71 -3.41 -4.92 -5.27
CA PHE A 71 -2.46 -5.94 -4.82
C PHE A 71 -2.41 -6.03 -3.29
N THR A 72 -1.76 -7.09 -2.79
CA THR A 72 -1.44 -7.25 -1.37
C THR A 72 0.06 -7.09 -1.15
N ILE A 73 0.42 -6.19 -0.24
CA ILE A 73 1.78 -6.07 0.28
C ILE A 73 1.89 -6.98 1.50
N GLN A 74 2.87 -7.87 1.50
CA GLN A 74 3.24 -8.71 2.63
C GLN A 74 4.55 -8.21 3.21
N MET A 75 4.63 -8.13 4.53
CA MET A 75 5.79 -7.65 5.25
C MET A 75 6.20 -8.62 6.35
N SER A 76 7.50 -8.75 6.56
CA SER A 76 8.09 -9.68 7.53
C SER A 76 9.33 -9.09 8.16
N ARG A 77 9.57 -9.39 9.45
CA ARG A 77 10.82 -9.03 10.14
C ARG A 77 11.98 -9.97 9.80
N LEU A 78 11.65 -11.17 9.33
CA LEU A 78 12.60 -12.21 9.01
C LEU A 78 12.58 -12.48 7.50
N GLN A 79 13.73 -12.85 6.97
CA GLN A 79 13.83 -13.37 5.62
C GLN A 79 12.96 -14.62 5.50
N ARG A 80 12.30 -14.77 4.36
CA ARG A 80 11.47 -15.93 4.04
C ARG A 80 12.12 -16.76 2.94
N PRO A 81 11.91 -18.08 2.95
CA PRO A 81 12.46 -18.97 1.92
C PRO A 81 11.73 -18.84 0.57
N GLU A 82 10.56 -18.23 0.56
CA GLU A 82 9.77 -17.99 -0.64
C GLU A 82 10.43 -16.94 -1.54
N ASN A 83 10.18 -17.05 -2.84
CA ASN A 83 10.66 -16.06 -3.81
C ASN A 83 9.87 -14.74 -3.72
N GLY A 84 10.48 -13.65 -4.17
CA GLY A 84 9.86 -12.32 -4.26
C GLY A 84 9.95 -11.47 -2.99
N TRP A 85 10.59 -11.97 -1.93
CA TRP A 85 10.88 -11.17 -0.74
C TRP A 85 12.14 -10.33 -0.94
N ARG A 86 12.01 -9.03 -0.68
CA ARG A 86 13.09 -8.06 -0.88
C ARG A 86 13.40 -7.31 0.40
N LEU A 87 14.67 -7.03 0.63
CA LEU A 87 15.13 -6.41 1.86
C LEU A 87 15.06 -4.88 1.75
N PHE A 88 14.35 -4.27 2.69
CA PHE A 88 14.31 -2.84 2.92
C PHE A 88 15.03 -2.54 4.24
N GLU A 89 16.05 -1.69 4.17
CA GLU A 89 16.83 -1.26 5.33
C GLU A 89 16.44 0.15 5.76
N MET A 90 16.34 0.36 7.07
CA MET A 90 16.01 1.65 7.66
C MET A 90 17.17 2.63 7.45
N LEU A 91 16.87 3.76 6.82
CA LEU A 91 17.81 4.89 6.65
C LEU A 91 17.73 5.86 7.82
N ALA A 92 16.52 6.18 8.25
CA ALA A 92 16.25 7.09 9.36
C ALA A 92 14.98 6.65 10.07
N GLY A 93 14.97 6.75 11.40
CA GLY A 93 13.79 6.42 12.19
C GLY A 93 13.58 7.45 13.29
N ASP A 94 12.36 8.00 13.35
CA ASP A 94 11.92 8.75 14.52
C ASP A 94 11.46 7.77 15.59
N VAL A 95 12.13 7.82 16.74
CA VAL A 95 11.88 6.93 17.87
C VAL A 95 10.95 7.59 18.90
N SER A 96 10.58 8.86 18.69
CA SER A 96 9.82 9.64 19.67
C SER A 96 8.33 9.69 19.32
N TRP A 97 7.54 8.90 20.06
CA TRP A 97 6.10 9.12 20.13
C TRP A 97 5.85 10.47 20.81
N SER A 98 5.14 11.38 20.13
CA SER A 98 4.75 12.67 20.70
C SER A 98 3.24 12.84 20.57
N MET A 99 2.59 13.13 21.70
CA MET A 99 1.14 13.30 21.80
C MET A 99 0.60 14.51 20.99
N HIS A 100 1.50 15.39 20.53
CA HIS A 100 1.18 16.61 19.79
C HIS A 100 1.47 16.55 18.29
N ARG A 101 1.95 15.40 17.78
CA ARG A 101 2.30 15.27 16.37
C ARG A 101 1.24 14.47 15.63
N GLU A 102 0.72 15.06 14.57
CA GLU A 102 -0.14 14.36 13.63
C GLU A 102 0.66 13.27 12.91
N GLY A 103 0.25 12.02 13.09
CA GLY A 103 0.97 10.85 12.58
C GLY A 103 1.94 10.28 13.60
N GLY A 104 1.79 8.98 13.90
CA GLY A 104 2.70 8.23 14.78
C GLY A 104 4.16 8.24 14.29
N PRO A 105 5.09 7.66 15.06
CA PRO A 105 6.50 7.66 14.70
C PRO A 105 6.71 7.04 13.32
N ARG A 106 7.50 7.73 12.49
CA ARG A 106 7.78 7.34 11.11
C ARG A 106 9.23 6.92 10.94
N SER A 107 9.46 5.97 10.04
CA SER A 107 10.81 5.59 9.63
C SER A 107 10.86 5.44 8.13
N VAL A 108 11.98 5.82 7.54
CA VAL A 108 12.23 5.79 6.10
C VAL A 108 13.13 4.61 5.80
N TYR A 109 12.78 3.83 4.79
CA TYR A 109 13.50 2.66 4.34
C TYR A 109 13.87 2.78 2.87
N SER A 110 14.94 2.11 2.48
CA SER A 110 15.32 1.95 1.07
C SER A 110 15.59 0.48 0.74
N GLU A 111 15.26 0.09 -0.47
CA GLU A 111 15.75 -1.13 -1.09
C GLU A 111 17.10 -0.85 -1.74
N GLY A 112 18.09 -1.74 -1.57
CA GLY A 112 19.46 -1.49 -2.01
C GLY A 112 19.63 -1.25 -3.53
N GLU A 113 18.72 -1.77 -4.36
CA GLU A 113 18.81 -1.69 -5.82
C GLU A 113 17.83 -0.67 -6.44
N SER A 114 16.80 -0.22 -5.70
CA SER A 114 15.79 0.69 -6.24
C SER A 114 16.07 2.14 -5.84
N PRO A 115 15.96 3.10 -6.77
CA PRO A 115 15.93 4.51 -6.40
C PRO A 115 14.67 4.81 -5.56
N GLY A 116 14.83 5.66 -4.56
CA GLY A 116 13.72 6.16 -3.73
C GLY A 116 13.64 5.50 -2.36
N THR A 117 12.61 5.88 -1.62
CA THR A 117 12.40 5.47 -0.23
C THR A 117 10.94 5.14 0.04
N VAL A 118 10.69 4.32 1.05
CA VAL A 118 9.35 3.99 1.53
C VAL A 118 9.25 4.39 3.00
N GLU A 119 8.19 5.12 3.34
CA GLU A 119 7.89 5.44 4.73
C GLU A 119 7.12 4.30 5.40
N PHE A 120 7.45 4.03 6.66
CA PHE A 120 6.68 3.19 7.56
C PHE A 120 6.17 4.01 8.74
N VAL A 121 4.93 3.76 9.15
CA VAL A 121 4.29 4.38 10.30
C VAL A 121 4.06 3.33 11.37
N ASP A 122 4.48 3.59 12.61
CA ASP A 122 4.07 2.75 13.72
C ASP A 122 2.58 2.98 14.02
N THR A 123 1.80 1.92 13.82
CA THR A 123 0.35 1.93 14.02
C THR A 123 -0.03 1.49 15.43
N ASN A 124 0.94 1.10 16.28
CA ASN A 124 0.65 0.60 17.61
C ASN A 124 0.65 1.73 18.65
N CYS A 125 -0.53 2.32 18.86
CA CYS A 125 -0.76 3.48 19.75
C CYS A 125 -0.33 3.28 21.22
N CYS A 126 -0.09 2.05 21.68
CA CYS A 126 0.08 1.75 23.11
C CYS A 126 1.33 0.94 23.47
N SER A 127 2.32 0.81 22.58
CA SER A 127 3.56 0.11 22.89
C SER A 127 4.75 1.07 22.89
N PHE A 128 5.18 1.48 24.08
CA PHE A 128 6.45 2.19 24.31
C PHE A 128 7.69 1.43 23.79
N TYR A 129 7.51 0.18 23.33
CA TYR A 129 8.57 -0.73 22.90
C TYR A 129 8.51 -1.13 21.43
N ASN A 130 7.53 -0.65 20.65
CA ASN A 130 7.42 -1.00 19.24
C ASN A 130 8.29 -0.10 18.36
N LYS A 131 9.61 -0.17 18.57
CA LYS A 131 10.55 0.38 17.59
C LYS A 131 10.37 -0.40 16.28
N LEU A 132 10.13 0.32 15.18
CA LEU A 132 10.13 -0.25 13.84
C LEU A 132 11.47 -0.99 13.62
N PRO A 133 11.46 -2.21 13.05
CA PRO A 133 12.67 -3.01 12.91
C PRO A 133 13.60 -2.41 11.85
N GLU A 134 14.92 -2.43 12.08
CA GLU A 134 15.91 -1.87 11.13
C GLU A 134 15.89 -2.52 9.75
N ARG A 135 15.32 -3.73 9.65
CA ARG A 135 15.19 -4.51 8.42
C ARG A 135 13.77 -5.05 8.29
N ILE A 136 13.17 -4.81 7.14
CA ILE A 136 11.86 -5.33 6.76
C ILE A 136 12.00 -6.02 5.42
N TRP A 137 11.46 -7.23 5.35
CA TRP A 137 11.30 -7.94 4.09
C TRP A 137 9.91 -7.62 3.55
N ILE A 138 9.83 -7.22 2.29
CA ILE A 138 8.57 -6.89 1.61
C ILE A 138 8.41 -7.83 0.41
N ARG A 139 7.19 -8.28 0.18
CA ARG A 139 6.77 -9.03 -1.00
C ARG A 139 5.42 -8.50 -1.48
N ILE A 140 5.24 -8.39 -2.79
CA ILE A 140 3.95 -8.01 -3.38
C ILE A 140 3.34 -9.23 -4.06
N THR A 141 2.03 -9.37 -3.93
CA THR A 141 1.24 -10.47 -4.52
C THR A 141 -0.08 -9.93 -5.05
N THR A 142 -0.69 -10.61 -6.01
CA THR A 142 -2.04 -10.27 -6.50
C THR A 142 -3.08 -10.35 -5.38
N LEU A 143 -4.20 -9.63 -5.56
CA LEU A 143 -5.29 -9.69 -4.60
C LEU A 143 -5.94 -11.08 -4.58
N PRO A 144 -6.25 -11.63 -3.39
CA PRO A 144 -7.08 -12.81 -3.30
C PRO A 144 -8.47 -12.54 -3.89
N MET A 145 -9.00 -13.49 -4.68
CA MET A 145 -10.32 -13.37 -5.32
C MET A 145 -11.47 -12.98 -4.36
N PRO A 146 -11.53 -13.46 -3.10
CA PRO A 146 -12.56 -13.01 -2.16
C PRO A 146 -12.51 -11.51 -1.87
N VAL A 147 -11.32 -10.90 -1.86
CA VAL A 147 -11.14 -9.47 -1.64
C VAL A 147 -11.60 -8.69 -2.86
N VAL A 148 -11.26 -9.16 -4.07
CA VAL A 148 -11.70 -8.56 -5.34
C VAL A 148 -13.23 -8.59 -5.44
N ALA A 149 -13.85 -9.75 -5.22
CA ALA A 149 -15.31 -9.91 -5.26
C ALA A 149 -16.02 -9.00 -4.24
N TRP A 150 -15.45 -8.86 -3.03
CA TRP A 150 -15.94 -7.94 -2.03
C TRP A 150 -15.82 -6.48 -2.50
N ALA A 151 -14.66 -6.07 -3.03
CA ALA A 151 -14.43 -4.71 -3.50
C ALA A 151 -15.40 -4.31 -4.63
N PHE A 152 -15.66 -5.22 -5.58
CA PHE A 152 -16.71 -5.04 -6.59
C PHE A 152 -18.10 -4.86 -5.98
N SER A 153 -18.47 -5.71 -5.01
CA SER A 153 -19.80 -5.67 -4.38
C SER A 153 -20.03 -4.42 -3.52
N ASN A 154 -18.96 -3.69 -3.17
CA ASN A 154 -19.00 -2.49 -2.34
C ASN A 154 -18.66 -1.22 -3.14
N GLY A 155 -18.69 -1.29 -4.47
CA GLY A 155 -18.51 -0.13 -5.35
C GLY A 155 -17.11 0.50 -5.32
N ILE A 156 -16.08 -0.21 -4.84
CA ILE A 156 -14.71 0.34 -4.75
C ILE A 156 -14.14 0.67 -6.15
N TYR A 157 -14.53 -0.13 -7.15
CA TYR A 157 -14.12 0.02 -8.54
C TYR A 157 -15.12 0.82 -9.39
N GLU A 158 -16.17 1.39 -8.78
CA GLU A 158 -17.10 2.23 -9.52
C GLU A 158 -16.41 3.53 -9.97
N CYS A 159 -16.53 3.84 -11.26
CA CYS A 159 -16.06 5.08 -11.83
C CYS A 159 -17.19 6.11 -11.78
N ALA A 160 -16.96 7.26 -11.13
CA ALA A 160 -17.95 8.35 -11.07
C ALA A 160 -18.25 8.92 -12.47
N ASP A 161 -17.25 8.92 -13.34
CA ASP A 161 -17.31 9.43 -14.72
C ASP A 161 -17.47 8.29 -15.75
N GLY A 162 -17.86 7.09 -15.32
CA GLY A 162 -18.16 5.94 -16.18
C GLY A 162 -19.43 6.13 -17.02
N VAL A 163 -19.53 7.27 -17.70
CA VAL A 163 -20.52 7.53 -18.73
C VAL A 163 -20.09 6.73 -19.95
N GLN A 164 -20.97 5.88 -20.47
CA GLN A 164 -20.82 5.34 -21.81
C GLN A 164 -20.74 6.52 -22.77
N MET A 165 -19.52 6.88 -23.17
CA MET A 165 -19.29 7.96 -24.10
C MET A 165 -19.77 7.51 -25.48
N THR A 166 -20.62 8.32 -26.10
CA THR A 166 -21.01 8.11 -27.49
C THR A 166 -19.82 8.44 -28.39
N LEU A 167 -19.85 7.95 -29.65
CA LEU A 167 -18.80 8.27 -30.63
C LEU A 167 -18.62 9.78 -30.85
N ASP A 168 -19.64 10.57 -30.55
CA ASP A 168 -19.62 12.03 -30.67
C ASP A 168 -18.82 12.69 -29.52
N ASP A 169 -18.82 12.10 -28.32
CA ASP A 169 -18.08 12.60 -27.15
C ASP A 169 -16.55 12.40 -27.30
N TRP A 170 -16.12 11.51 -28.20
CA TRP A 170 -14.70 11.31 -28.54
C TRP A 170 -14.09 12.48 -29.33
N ALA A 171 -14.91 13.31 -29.99
CA ALA A 171 -14.42 14.46 -30.75
C ALA A 171 -14.04 15.65 -29.86
N GLU A 172 -14.56 15.70 -28.63
CA GLU A 172 -14.37 16.79 -27.66
C GLU A 172 -13.76 16.23 -26.36
N MET A 173 -12.54 15.68 -26.42
CA MET A 173 -11.83 15.28 -25.20
C MET A 173 -11.62 16.50 -24.30
N PRO A 174 -12.22 16.55 -23.09
CA PRO A 174 -11.93 17.61 -22.15
C PRO A 174 -10.48 17.50 -21.69
N GLU A 175 -9.80 18.64 -21.57
CA GLU A 175 -8.45 18.68 -20.98
C GLU A 175 -8.52 18.14 -19.55
N LEU A 176 -7.94 16.97 -19.33
CA LEU A 176 -7.81 16.37 -18.01
C LEU A 176 -6.98 17.31 -17.14
N ARG A 177 -7.59 17.81 -16.05
CA ARG A 177 -6.85 18.61 -15.08
C ARG A 177 -5.68 17.78 -14.57
N PRO A 178 -4.46 18.34 -14.48
CA PRO A 178 -3.38 17.62 -13.83
C PRO A 178 -3.82 17.31 -12.40
N PRO A 179 -3.88 16.03 -11.99
CA PRO A 179 -4.30 15.69 -10.65
C PRO A 179 -3.38 16.39 -9.65
N GLU A 180 -3.96 16.97 -8.59
CA GLU A 180 -3.16 17.37 -7.44
C GLU A 180 -2.34 16.16 -7.00
N LYS A 181 -1.05 16.34 -6.72
CA LYS A 181 -0.19 15.23 -6.31
C LYS A 181 -0.74 14.63 -5.02
N ALA A 182 -1.43 13.50 -5.14
CA ALA A 182 -1.84 12.70 -4.00
C ALA A 182 -0.60 12.35 -3.17
N LYS A 183 -0.78 12.27 -1.85
CA LYS A 183 0.33 11.92 -0.95
C LYS A 183 0.83 10.51 -1.26
N GLU A 184 2.11 10.26 -1.02
CA GLU A 184 2.65 8.91 -1.15
C GLU A 184 2.14 7.99 -0.02
N LEU A 185 1.95 6.71 -0.35
CA LEU A 185 1.57 5.67 0.59
C LEU A 185 2.69 5.42 1.61
N ALA A 186 2.34 5.51 2.90
CA ALA A 186 3.19 5.04 3.99
C ALA A 186 2.71 3.68 4.50
N LEU A 187 3.64 2.73 4.66
CA LEU A 187 3.35 1.36 5.05
C LEU A 187 3.16 1.22 6.57
N PRO A 188 2.32 0.29 7.03
CA PRO A 188 2.15 0.06 8.45
C PRO A 188 3.33 -0.73 9.03
N GLY A 189 3.73 -0.37 10.24
CA GLY A 189 4.62 -1.18 11.06
C GLY A 189 4.03 -2.54 11.44
N PRO A 190 4.83 -3.41 12.08
CA PRO A 190 4.40 -4.74 12.50
C PRO A 190 3.15 -4.70 13.39
N ALA A 191 2.15 -5.52 13.07
CA ALA A 191 0.96 -5.61 13.89
C ALA A 191 1.20 -6.41 15.18
N GLY A 192 0.49 -6.03 16.24
CA GLY A 192 0.56 -6.71 17.54
C GLY A 192 -0.15 -8.07 17.58
N LYS A 193 -1.06 -8.34 16.63
CA LYS A 193 -1.86 -9.56 16.53
C LYS A 193 -2.08 -9.91 15.07
N GLN A 194 -2.20 -11.21 14.77
CA GLN A 194 -2.60 -11.67 13.43
C GLN A 194 -3.99 -11.15 13.07
N TYR A 195 -4.14 -10.81 11.80
CA TYR A 195 -5.37 -10.34 11.21
C TYR A 195 -5.49 -10.85 9.78
N THR A 196 -6.68 -10.73 9.23
CA THR A 196 -6.98 -10.95 7.82
C THR A 196 -7.81 -9.76 7.36
N PHE A 197 -7.74 -9.44 6.07
CA PHE A 197 -8.48 -8.31 5.52
C PHE A 197 -10.00 -8.52 5.63
N MET A 198 -10.44 -9.76 5.39
CA MET A 198 -11.84 -10.23 5.47
C MET A 198 -12.17 -10.83 6.84
#